data_AF-A0A969RX17-F1
#
_entry.id   AF-A0A969RX17-F1
#
_cell.length_a   1.000
_cell.length_b   1.000
_cell.length_c   1.000
_cell.angle_alpha   90.00
_cell.angle_beta   90.00
_cell.angle_gamma   90.00
#
_symmetry.space_group_name_H-M   'P 1'
#
loop_
_entity.id
_entity.type
_entity.pdbx_description
1 polymer ?
#
loop_
_entity_poly.entity_id
_entity_poly.type
_entity_poly.pdbx_seq_one_letter_code
_entity_poly.pdbx_strand_id
1 'polypeptide(L)'
;MQADDITKSIPIIFMTSLTDAVDKIKGLSLGAVDYITKPFQSAEVIARIGVHLKLRHLTKQLEEQNTLLQNEVRSRQLAEFALRVSEEKFSKAFRLNPGSMMMVSLQDNRLIEVNQHFCTALGYNLEEIYGRTLDDLNLWVNLSDRDRFYQDLQTTGNLLQREFQVHTKSGAIRQVIASAEQIRIGKTPCALVVLIDLDRLQGEANSNTQV
;
A
#
# COMPACT_ATOMS: atom_id res chain seq x y z
N MET A 1 -39.81 2.48 -27.92
CA MET A 1 -39.68 2.43 -26.45
C MET A 1 -38.53 1.52 -26.04
N GLN A 2 -38.56 0.21 -26.32
CA GLN A 2 -37.41 -0.69 -26.04
C GLN A 2 -36.09 -0.30 -26.76
N ALA A 3 -36.16 0.43 -27.88
CA ALA A 3 -35.00 0.89 -28.65
C ALA A 3 -34.39 2.23 -28.18
N ASP A 4 -34.99 2.89 -27.20
CA ASP A 4 -34.52 4.18 -26.66
C ASP A 4 -33.85 3.94 -25.31
N ASP A 5 -32.59 4.37 -25.14
CA ASP A 5 -31.81 4.15 -23.93
C ASP A 5 -32.48 4.68 -22.65
N ILE A 6 -33.34 5.69 -22.77
CA ILE A 6 -34.06 6.30 -21.65
C ILE A 6 -35.25 5.42 -21.24
N THR A 7 -35.90 4.73 -22.19
CA THR A 7 -37.15 3.98 -21.94
C THR A 7 -37.03 2.46 -22.02
N LYS A 8 -35.89 1.93 -22.49
CA LYS A 8 -35.62 0.48 -22.57
C LYS A 8 -35.73 -0.26 -21.25
N SER A 9 -35.58 0.48 -20.15
CA SER A 9 -35.52 -0.06 -18.80
C SER A 9 -36.87 0.01 -18.07
N ILE A 10 -37.91 0.55 -18.71
CA ILE A 10 -39.26 0.65 -18.16
C ILE A 10 -40.02 -0.64 -18.51
N PRO A 11 -40.51 -1.42 -17.52
CA PRO A 11 -41.28 -2.62 -17.80
C PRO A 11 -42.61 -2.28 -18.48
N ILE A 12 -42.84 -2.87 -19.67
CA ILE A 12 -44.08 -2.73 -20.44
C ILE A 12 -44.92 -3.97 -20.23
N ILE A 13 -46.15 -3.78 -19.75
CA ILE A 13 -47.17 -4.82 -19.62
C ILE A 13 -48.25 -4.54 -20.67
N PHE A 14 -48.50 -5.50 -21.57
CA PHE A 14 -49.57 -5.34 -22.55
C PHE A 14 -50.88 -5.91 -22.03
N MET A 15 -52.00 -5.36 -22.50
CA MET A 15 -53.32 -5.94 -22.28
C MET A 15 -53.78 -6.66 -23.55
N THR A 16 -54.14 -7.95 -23.46
CA THR A 16 -54.61 -8.76 -24.60
C THR A 16 -56.09 -9.12 -24.45
N SER A 17 -56.79 -9.35 -25.55
CA SER A 17 -58.09 -10.02 -25.52
C SER A 17 -57.91 -11.53 -25.26
N LEU A 18 -58.99 -12.20 -24.85
CA LEU A 18 -59.04 -13.61 -24.45
C LEU A 18 -58.70 -14.62 -25.57
N THR A 19 -58.54 -14.18 -26.82
CA THR A 19 -58.64 -15.05 -28.00
C THR A 19 -57.36 -15.38 -28.76
N ASP A 20 -56.15 -14.96 -28.35
CA ASP A 20 -54.98 -15.49 -29.06
C ASP A 20 -53.72 -15.69 -28.22
N ALA A 21 -53.34 -16.96 -28.06
CA ALA A 21 -52.02 -17.35 -27.57
C ALA A 21 -50.92 -16.84 -28.52
N VAL A 22 -51.26 -16.63 -29.80
CA VAL A 22 -50.38 -16.05 -30.82
C VAL A 22 -49.97 -14.61 -30.48
N ASP A 23 -50.90 -13.79 -29.97
CA ASP A 23 -50.63 -12.38 -29.63
C ASP A 23 -49.72 -12.23 -28.41
N LYS A 24 -49.82 -13.14 -27.42
CA LYS A 24 -48.92 -13.16 -26.26
C LYS A 24 -47.49 -13.49 -26.66
N ILE A 25 -47.32 -14.51 -27.51
CA ILE A 25 -45.99 -14.92 -28.00
C ILE A 25 -45.39 -13.82 -28.88
N LYS A 26 -46.18 -13.23 -29.79
CA LYS A 26 -45.72 -12.16 -30.68
C LYS A 26 -45.31 -10.91 -29.91
N GLY A 27 -46.00 -10.59 -28.83
CA GLY A 27 -45.64 -9.48 -27.97
C GLY A 27 -44.38 -9.72 -27.14
N LEU A 28 -44.14 -10.95 -26.62
CA LEU A 28 -42.93 -11.25 -25.84
C LEU A 28 -41.70 -11.02 -26.72
N SER A 29 -41.79 -11.42 -27.98
CA SER A 29 -40.80 -11.16 -29.02
C SER A 29 -40.62 -9.66 -29.33
N LEU A 30 -41.57 -8.80 -28.96
CA LEU A 30 -41.52 -7.34 -29.10
C LEU A 30 -41.04 -6.63 -27.81
N GLY A 31 -40.65 -7.38 -26.77
CA GLY A 31 -40.02 -6.86 -25.57
C GLY A 31 -40.98 -6.45 -24.44
N ALA A 32 -42.20 -6.98 -24.39
CA ALA A 32 -43.00 -6.84 -23.17
C ALA A 32 -42.55 -7.84 -22.12
N VAL A 33 -42.61 -7.42 -20.86
CA VAL A 33 -42.20 -8.27 -19.73
C VAL A 33 -43.36 -9.09 -19.17
N ASP A 34 -44.61 -8.73 -19.50
CA ASP A 34 -45.82 -9.43 -19.07
C ASP A 34 -47.09 -9.03 -19.84
N TYR A 35 -48.17 -9.78 -19.64
CA TYR A 35 -49.48 -9.57 -20.25
C TYR A 35 -50.63 -9.71 -19.25
N ILE A 36 -51.68 -8.94 -19.48
CA ILE A 36 -52.94 -9.03 -18.74
C ILE A 36 -54.09 -9.25 -19.71
N THR A 37 -54.81 -10.37 -19.57
CA THR A 37 -55.97 -10.68 -20.41
C THR A 37 -57.22 -9.93 -19.94
N LYS A 38 -58.01 -9.39 -20.87
CA LYS A 38 -59.32 -8.78 -20.61
C LYS A 38 -60.45 -9.83 -20.67
N PRO A 39 -61.53 -9.67 -19.87
CA PRO A 39 -61.70 -8.66 -18.81
C PRO A 39 -60.83 -9.02 -17.59
N PHE A 40 -60.18 -8.02 -16.99
CA PHE A 40 -59.25 -8.22 -15.87
C PHE A 40 -59.88 -7.81 -14.54
N GLN A 41 -59.38 -8.39 -13.46
CA GLN A 41 -59.67 -7.93 -12.10
C GLN A 41 -58.61 -6.92 -11.66
N SER A 42 -59.01 -5.81 -11.06
CA SER A 42 -58.08 -4.75 -10.61
C SER A 42 -56.99 -5.29 -9.68
N ALA A 43 -57.31 -6.28 -8.84
CA ALA A 43 -56.36 -6.93 -7.95
C ALA A 43 -55.21 -7.63 -8.72
N GLU A 44 -55.51 -8.28 -9.84
CA GLU A 44 -54.48 -8.91 -10.69
C GLU A 44 -53.55 -7.87 -11.31
N VAL A 45 -54.12 -6.77 -11.80
CA VAL A 45 -53.35 -5.67 -12.41
C VAL A 45 -52.40 -5.05 -11.39
N ILE A 46 -52.90 -4.73 -10.19
CA ILE A 46 -52.10 -4.13 -9.12
C ILE A 46 -50.99 -5.08 -8.67
N ALA A 47 -51.28 -6.38 -8.51
CA ALA A 47 -50.29 -7.37 -8.11
C ALA A 47 -49.14 -7.47 -9.14
N ARG A 48 -49.45 -7.56 -10.44
CA ARG A 48 -48.43 -7.62 -11.50
C ARG A 48 -47.60 -6.34 -11.58
N ILE A 49 -48.24 -5.17 -11.53
CA ILE A 49 -47.53 -3.88 -11.49
C ILE A 49 -46.58 -3.85 -10.29
N GLY A 50 -47.03 -4.26 -9.10
CA GLY A 50 -46.20 -4.32 -7.90
C GLY A 50 -44.98 -5.20 -8.05
N VAL A 51 -45.12 -6.38 -8.68
CA VAL A 51 -43.99 -7.28 -8.97
C VAL A 51 -42.97 -6.62 -9.90
N HIS A 52 -43.42 -6.04 -11.03
CA HIS A 52 -42.52 -5.41 -12.00
C HIS A 52 -41.83 -4.17 -11.44
N LEU A 53 -42.52 -3.36 -10.64
CA LEU A 53 -41.92 -2.22 -9.94
C LEU A 53 -40.88 -2.67 -8.90
N LYS A 54 -41.17 -3.72 -8.13
CA LYS A 54 -40.23 -4.27 -7.15
C LYS A 54 -38.98 -4.84 -7.83
N LEU A 55 -39.14 -5.59 -8.91
CA LEU A 55 -38.02 -6.10 -9.71
C LEU A 55 -37.18 -4.95 -10.26
N ARG A 56 -37.82 -3.93 -10.86
CA ARG A 56 -37.10 -2.76 -11.39
C ARG A 56 -36.31 -2.02 -10.30
N HIS A 57 -36.91 -1.84 -9.13
CA HIS A 57 -36.26 -1.21 -7.99
C HIS A 57 -35.02 -2.01 -7.54
N LEU A 58 -35.16 -3.33 -7.37
CA LEU A 58 -34.08 -4.21 -6.95
C LEU A 58 -32.95 -4.30 -7.99
N THR A 59 -33.29 -4.40 -9.28
CA THR A 59 -32.28 -4.39 -10.36
C THR A 59 -31.48 -3.11 -10.34
N LYS A 60 -32.16 -1.95 -10.19
CA LYS A 60 -31.47 -0.66 -10.12
C LYS A 60 -30.55 -0.57 -8.90
N GLN A 61 -31.01 -1.03 -7.73
CA GLN A 61 -30.17 -1.08 -6.53
C GLN A 61 -28.96 -1.99 -6.73
N LEU A 62 -29.13 -3.15 -7.38
CA LEU A 62 -28.04 -4.08 -7.65
C LEU A 62 -27.02 -3.47 -8.61
N GLU A 63 -27.46 -2.77 -9.66
CA GLU A 63 -26.59 -2.04 -10.59
C GLU A 63 -25.79 -0.94 -9.89
N GLU A 64 -26.45 -0.17 -9.02
CA GLU A 64 -25.82 0.86 -8.19
C GLU A 64 -24.76 0.24 -7.26
N GLN A 65 -25.09 -0.84 -6.56
CA GLN A 65 -24.15 -1.56 -5.67
C GLN A 65 -22.97 -2.15 -6.44
N ASN A 66 -23.21 -2.76 -7.60
CA ASN A 66 -22.15 -3.34 -8.43
C ASN A 66 -21.19 -2.25 -8.91
N THR A 67 -21.71 -1.09 -9.29
CA THR A 67 -20.89 0.07 -9.69
C THR A 67 -20.03 0.57 -8.53
N LEU A 68 -20.60 0.68 -7.32
CA LEU A 68 -19.85 1.07 -6.12
C LEU A 68 -18.74 0.07 -5.79
N LEU A 69 -19.06 -1.22 -5.78
CA LEU A 69 -18.08 -2.28 -5.50
C LEU A 69 -16.96 -2.31 -6.53
N GLN A 70 -17.27 -2.14 -7.82
CA GLN A 70 -16.25 -2.08 -8.88
C GLN A 70 -15.29 -0.90 -8.68
N ASN A 71 -15.82 0.25 -8.26
CA ASN A 71 -15.00 1.43 -7.96
C ASN A 71 -14.11 1.21 -6.74
N GLU A 72 -14.65 0.59 -5.68
CA GLU A 72 -13.88 0.25 -4.47
C GLU A 72 -12.76 -0.76 -4.78
N VAL A 73 -13.06 -1.83 -5.52
CA VAL A 73 -12.07 -2.83 -5.96
C VAL A 73 -10.97 -2.16 -6.78
N ARG A 74 -11.33 -1.29 -7.73
CA ARG A 74 -10.35 -0.55 -8.53
C ARG A 74 -9.48 0.36 -7.66
N SER A 75 -10.08 1.09 -6.73
CA SER A 75 -9.34 1.97 -5.80
C SER A 75 -8.35 1.18 -4.96
N ARG A 76 -8.78 0.04 -4.41
CA ARG A 76 -7.94 -0.87 -3.63
C ARG A 76 -6.78 -1.42 -4.46
N GLN A 77 -7.04 -1.89 -5.69
CA GLN A 77 -5.99 -2.40 -6.58
C GLN A 77 -4.93 -1.35 -6.91
N LEU A 78 -5.34 -0.10 -7.14
CA LEU A 78 -4.41 1.00 -7.38
C LEU A 78 -3.56 1.31 -6.13
N ALA A 79 -4.17 1.30 -4.95
CA ALA A 79 -3.46 1.50 -3.68
C ALA A 79 -2.46 0.36 -3.40
N GLU A 80 -2.86 -0.89 -3.58
CA GLU A 80 -1.98 -2.06 -3.43
C GLU A 80 -0.80 -2.02 -4.43
N PHE A 81 -1.07 -1.65 -5.69
CA PHE A 81 -0.02 -1.49 -6.69
C PHE A 81 0.97 -0.37 -6.32
N ALA A 82 0.46 0.80 -5.92
CA ALA A 82 1.29 1.93 -5.50
C ALA A 82 2.15 1.58 -4.27
N LEU A 83 1.57 0.87 -3.30
CA LEU A 83 2.29 0.38 -2.13
C LEU A 83 3.42 -0.56 -2.53
N ARG A 84 3.13 -1.59 -3.35
CA ARG A 84 4.14 -2.54 -3.84
C ARG A 84 5.29 -1.85 -4.57
N VAL A 85 4.98 -0.89 -5.45
CA VAL A 85 6.02 -0.13 -6.16
C VAL A 85 6.87 0.70 -5.20
N SER A 86 6.25 1.29 -4.18
CA SER A 86 6.96 2.05 -3.14
C SER A 86 7.88 1.15 -2.30
N GLU A 87 7.38 0.00 -1.87
CA GLU A 87 8.14 -1.00 -1.11
C GLU A 87 9.32 -1.53 -1.94
N GLU A 88 9.13 -1.86 -3.21
CA GLU A 88 10.20 -2.30 -4.09
C GLU A 88 11.27 -1.22 -4.26
N LYS A 89 10.88 0.05 -4.42
CA LYS A 89 11.82 1.18 -4.52
C LYS A 89 12.61 1.36 -3.24
N PHE A 90 11.94 1.38 -2.09
CA PHE A 90 12.59 1.50 -0.78
C PHE A 90 13.55 0.34 -0.56
N SER A 91 13.09 -0.90 -0.78
CA SER A 91 13.88 -2.11 -0.58
C SER A 91 15.12 -2.14 -1.49
N LYS A 92 15.01 -1.70 -2.75
CA LYS A 92 16.16 -1.56 -3.65
C LYS A 92 17.11 -0.45 -3.19
N ALA A 93 16.59 0.73 -2.85
CA ALA A 93 17.41 1.85 -2.38
C ALA A 93 18.16 1.48 -1.08
N PHE A 94 17.50 0.82 -0.14
CA PHE A 94 18.07 0.38 1.13
C PHE A 94 19.16 -0.70 0.93
N ARG A 95 18.92 -1.70 0.08
CA ARG A 95 19.89 -2.78 -0.16
C ARG A 95 21.07 -2.40 -1.05
N LEU A 96 20.85 -1.56 -2.06
CA LEU A 96 21.89 -1.15 -3.01
C LEU A 96 22.67 0.08 -2.56
N ASN A 97 22.29 0.70 -1.43
CA ASN A 97 23.04 1.80 -0.87
C ASN A 97 24.47 1.35 -0.50
N PRO A 98 25.52 2.07 -0.93
CA PRO A 98 26.90 1.71 -0.60
C PRO A 98 27.29 2.02 0.85
N GLY A 99 26.43 2.68 1.63
CA GLY A 99 26.58 2.90 3.07
C GLY A 99 25.93 1.81 3.91
N SER A 100 26.45 1.63 5.12
CA SER A 100 25.88 0.73 6.12
C SER A 100 24.64 1.38 6.70
N MET A 101 23.47 0.81 6.42
CA MET A 101 22.19 1.33 6.89
C MET A 101 21.63 0.45 7.99
N MET A 102 21.08 1.11 9.00
CA MET A 102 20.35 0.46 10.08
C MET A 102 19.17 1.30 10.51
N MET A 103 18.15 0.61 11.02
CA MET A 103 16.97 1.21 11.59
C MET A 103 16.82 0.73 13.02
N VAL A 104 16.69 1.69 13.93
CA VAL A 104 16.72 1.43 15.38
C VAL A 104 15.48 2.03 16.02
N SER A 105 14.82 1.27 16.89
CA SER A 105 13.75 1.77 17.75
C SER A 105 14.33 2.76 18.76
N LEU A 106 13.75 3.96 18.85
CA LEU A 106 14.20 4.97 19.83
C LEU A 106 13.62 4.73 21.24
N GLN A 107 12.70 3.77 21.39
CA GLN A 107 12.12 3.46 22.70
C GLN A 107 13.01 2.54 23.54
N ASP A 108 13.58 1.52 22.91
CA ASP A 108 14.32 0.43 23.55
C ASP A 108 15.65 0.12 22.85
N ASN A 109 16.09 0.98 21.93
CA ASN A 109 17.33 0.88 21.19
C ASN A 109 17.47 -0.43 20.38
N ARG A 110 16.37 -1.14 20.08
CA ARG A 110 16.37 -2.38 19.28
C ARG A 110 16.68 -2.11 17.82
N LEU A 111 17.54 -2.95 17.24
CA LEU A 111 17.72 -3.03 15.80
C LEU A 111 16.48 -3.65 15.16
N ILE A 112 15.81 -2.87 14.31
CA ILE A 112 14.63 -3.27 13.56
C ILE A 112 15.06 -3.88 12.23
N GLU A 113 15.99 -3.23 11.53
CA GLU A 113 16.44 -3.66 10.22
C GLU A 113 17.86 -3.15 9.94
N VAL A 114 18.62 -3.90 9.15
CA VAL A 114 19.92 -3.48 8.62
C VAL A 114 20.03 -3.88 7.15
N ASN A 115 20.79 -3.13 6.35
CA ASN A 115 21.06 -3.53 4.97
C ASN A 115 22.22 -4.54 4.89
N GLN A 116 22.38 -5.18 3.73
CA GLN A 116 23.48 -6.13 3.53
C GLN A 116 24.86 -5.47 3.70
N HIS A 117 24.98 -4.19 3.35
CA HIS A 117 26.25 -3.48 3.46
C HIS A 117 26.70 -3.34 4.92
N PHE A 118 25.78 -3.06 5.84
CA PHE A 118 26.04 -3.05 7.28
C PHE A 118 26.70 -4.35 7.75
N CYS A 119 26.09 -5.48 7.39
CA CYS A 119 26.59 -6.81 7.74
C CYS A 119 28.02 -7.03 7.22
N THR A 120 28.25 -6.74 5.94
CA THR A 120 29.57 -6.95 5.33
C THR A 120 30.65 -6.00 5.83
N ALA A 121 30.32 -4.72 6.06
CA ALA A 121 31.29 -3.69 6.43
C ALA A 121 31.67 -3.74 7.91
N LEU A 122 30.70 -4.00 8.79
CA LEU A 122 30.94 -4.08 10.24
C LEU A 122 31.20 -5.51 10.72
N GLY A 123 31.01 -6.53 9.87
CA GLY A 123 31.36 -7.92 10.13
C GLY A 123 30.31 -8.71 10.92
N TYR A 124 29.07 -8.22 10.98
CA TYR A 124 27.95 -8.90 11.63
C TYR A 124 27.14 -9.71 10.62
N ASN A 125 26.53 -10.82 11.06
CA ASN A 125 25.52 -11.52 10.27
C ASN A 125 24.11 -11.17 10.77
N LEU A 126 23.08 -11.40 9.94
CA LEU A 126 21.71 -11.03 10.28
C LEU A 126 21.19 -11.76 11.53
N GLU A 127 21.54 -13.04 11.69
CA GLU A 127 21.12 -13.86 12.85
C GLU A 127 21.65 -13.30 14.18
N GLU A 128 22.86 -12.73 14.19
CA GLU A 128 23.43 -12.09 15.37
C GLU A 128 22.77 -10.75 15.71
N ILE A 129 22.14 -10.10 14.74
CA ILE A 129 21.51 -8.78 14.88
C ILE A 129 20.06 -8.89 15.33
N TYR A 130 19.35 -9.93 14.89
CA TYR A 130 17.93 -10.09 15.19
C TYR A 130 17.66 -10.06 16.69
N GLY A 131 16.86 -9.07 17.09
CA GLY A 131 16.44 -8.92 18.48
C GLY A 131 17.50 -8.34 19.42
N ARG A 132 18.63 -7.85 18.91
CA ARG A 132 19.62 -7.12 19.70
C ARG A 132 19.34 -5.63 19.75
N THR A 133 19.89 -4.99 20.76
CA THR A 133 19.97 -3.54 20.85
C THR A 133 21.25 -3.03 20.17
N LEU A 134 21.25 -1.76 19.78
CA LEU A 134 22.43 -1.13 19.20
C LEU A 134 23.63 -1.16 20.18
N ASP A 135 23.35 -1.04 21.48
CA ASP A 135 24.37 -1.10 22.53
C ASP A 135 25.03 -2.49 22.63
N ASP A 136 24.30 -3.57 22.33
CA ASP A 136 24.85 -4.94 22.33
C ASP A 136 25.94 -5.16 21.25
N LEU A 137 25.99 -4.30 20.23
CA LEU A 137 26.97 -4.38 19.14
C LEU A 137 28.28 -3.65 19.45
N ASN A 138 28.37 -2.95 20.59
CA ASN A 138 29.56 -2.22 21.03
C ASN A 138 30.20 -1.34 19.92
N LEU A 139 29.37 -0.66 19.11
CA LEU A 139 29.84 0.11 17.96
C LEU A 139 30.59 1.39 18.36
N TRP A 140 30.37 1.92 19.56
CA TRP A 140 30.93 3.21 19.96
C TRP A 140 32.36 3.07 20.47
N VAL A 141 33.31 3.74 19.81
CA VAL A 141 34.68 3.89 20.33
C VAL A 141 34.70 4.82 21.54
N ASN A 142 33.88 5.87 21.52
CA ASN A 142 33.76 6.86 22.58
C ASN A 142 32.29 7.02 23.00
N LEU A 143 32.01 6.82 24.28
CA LEU A 143 30.65 6.99 24.83
C LEU A 143 30.18 8.46 24.82
N SER A 144 31.10 9.43 24.85
CA SER A 144 30.74 10.84 24.68
C SER A 144 30.14 11.10 23.29
N ASP A 145 30.63 10.38 22.27
CA ASP A 145 30.13 10.51 20.90
C ASP A 145 28.73 9.91 20.77
N ARG A 146 28.50 8.77 21.44
CA ARG A 146 27.17 8.17 21.58
C ARG A 146 26.19 9.17 22.19
N ASP A 147 26.56 9.77 23.31
CA ASP A 147 25.67 10.67 24.05
C ASP A 147 25.31 11.91 23.20
N ARG A 148 26.30 12.46 22.47
CA ARG A 148 26.05 13.53 21.48
C ARG A 148 25.12 13.08 20.34
N PHE A 149 25.33 11.88 19.79
CA PHE A 149 24.49 11.34 18.72
C PHE A 149 23.00 11.26 19.14
N TYR A 150 22.73 10.72 20.34
CA TYR A 150 21.36 10.66 20.85
C TYR A 150 20.81 12.04 21.21
N GLN A 151 21.64 12.93 21.76
CA GLN A 151 21.22 14.30 22.06
C GLN A 151 20.81 15.06 20.80
N ASP A 152 21.59 14.96 19.72
CA ASP A 152 21.27 15.58 18.44
C ASP A 152 19.94 15.03 17.92
N LEU A 153 19.77 13.70 17.86
CA LEU A 153 18.51 13.09 17.42
C LEU A 153 17.31 13.50 18.28
N GLN A 154 17.47 13.68 19.59
CA GLN A 154 16.39 14.11 20.48
C GLN A 154 16.04 15.60 20.33
N THR A 155 17.02 16.46 20.06
CA THR A 155 16.83 17.91 20.06
C THR A 155 16.44 18.46 18.71
N THR A 156 17.06 17.99 17.62
CA THR A 156 16.83 18.48 16.26
C THR A 156 15.98 17.52 15.44
N GLY A 157 15.86 16.24 15.86
CA GLY A 157 15.23 15.18 15.10
C GLY A 157 16.11 14.58 14.00
N ASN A 158 17.32 15.11 13.78
CA ASN A 158 18.24 14.61 12.77
C ASN A 158 19.72 14.91 13.04
N LEU A 159 20.57 14.20 12.31
CA LEU A 159 22.02 14.34 12.30
C LEU A 159 22.46 14.21 10.84
N LEU A 160 23.19 15.19 10.31
CA LEU A 160 23.62 15.15 8.91
C LEU A 160 25.12 15.27 8.82
N GLN A 161 25.72 14.31 8.12
CA GLN A 161 27.14 14.28 7.73
C GLN A 161 28.10 14.57 8.89
N ARG A 162 27.98 13.81 9.98
CA ARG A 162 28.83 13.95 11.17
C ARG A 162 29.85 12.83 11.23
N GLU A 163 31.09 13.16 11.50
CA GLU A 163 32.18 12.19 11.58
C GLU A 163 32.20 11.50 12.94
N PHE A 164 32.34 10.18 12.91
CA PHE A 164 32.47 9.32 14.08
C PHE A 164 33.53 8.24 13.85
N GLN A 165 33.96 7.65 14.95
CA GLN A 165 34.72 6.40 14.95
C GLN A 165 33.85 5.29 15.50
N VAL A 166 33.78 4.19 14.77
CA VAL A 166 33.01 3.01 15.16
C VAL A 166 33.87 1.76 15.21
N HIS A 167 33.56 0.87 16.13
CA HIS A 167 34.12 -0.48 16.17
C HIS A 167 33.37 -1.40 15.19
N THR A 168 34.13 -2.20 14.46
CA THR A 168 33.61 -3.41 13.81
C THR A 168 33.50 -4.54 14.83
N LYS A 169 32.83 -5.63 14.47
CA LYS A 169 32.78 -6.85 15.28
C LYS A 169 34.18 -7.39 15.65
N SER A 170 35.16 -7.25 14.76
CA SER A 170 36.53 -7.69 15.02
C SER A 170 37.31 -6.76 15.95
N GLY A 171 36.70 -5.66 16.41
CA GLY A 171 37.33 -4.62 17.23
C GLY A 171 38.11 -3.57 16.44
N ALA A 172 38.20 -3.71 15.10
CA ALA A 172 38.86 -2.71 14.27
C ALA A 172 38.09 -1.39 14.31
N ILE A 173 38.79 -0.27 14.23
CA ILE A 173 38.19 1.06 14.22
C ILE A 173 38.02 1.51 12.78
N ARG A 174 36.84 2.04 12.45
CA ARG A 174 36.50 2.64 11.15
C ARG A 174 36.11 4.10 11.35
N GLN A 175 36.61 4.97 10.48
CA GLN A 175 36.13 6.34 10.38
C GLN A 175 34.91 6.38 9.47
N VAL A 176 33.81 6.94 9.97
CA VAL A 176 32.55 6.97 9.25
C VAL A 176 31.94 8.36 9.28
N ILE A 177 31.30 8.75 8.18
CA ILE A 177 30.32 9.82 8.15
C ILE A 177 28.96 9.20 8.49
N ALA A 178 28.37 9.60 9.61
CA ALA A 178 27.03 9.23 10.02
C ALA A 178 26.01 10.30 9.61
N SER A 179 24.90 9.85 9.07
CA SER A 179 23.66 10.66 8.97
C SER A 179 22.53 9.84 9.58
N ALA A 180 21.68 10.50 10.36
CA ALA A 180 20.55 9.88 11.01
C ALA A 180 19.34 10.80 10.95
N GLU A 181 18.16 10.23 10.78
CA GLU A 181 16.90 10.98 10.83
C GLU A 181 15.88 10.20 11.65
N GLN A 182 15.15 10.91 12.49
CA GLN A 182 14.02 10.35 13.21
C GLN A 182 12.82 10.18 12.27
N ILE A 183 12.34 8.95 12.15
CA ILE A 183 11.17 8.58 11.37
C ILE A 183 10.10 7.96 12.27
N ARG A 184 8.87 7.88 11.78
CA ARG A 184 7.78 7.15 12.47
C ARG A 184 7.35 5.95 11.65
N ILE A 185 7.37 4.78 12.29
CA ILE A 185 6.81 3.55 11.73
C ILE A 185 5.58 3.18 12.55
N GLY A 186 4.40 3.38 11.96
CA GLY A 186 3.14 3.30 12.70
C GLY A 186 3.10 4.32 13.84
N LYS A 187 3.13 3.83 15.08
CA LYS A 187 3.16 4.65 16.30
C LYS A 187 4.52 4.67 17.00
N THR A 188 5.50 3.96 16.47
CA THR A 188 6.81 3.80 17.11
C THR A 188 7.81 4.80 16.49
N PRO A 189 8.47 5.63 17.32
CA PRO A 189 9.57 6.48 16.87
C PRO A 189 10.81 5.63 16.62
N CYS A 190 11.40 5.76 15.43
CA CYS A 190 12.59 5.05 15.01
C CYS A 190 13.63 6.05 14.49
N ALA A 191 14.90 5.67 14.47
CA ALA A 191 15.94 6.37 13.75
C ALA A 191 16.39 5.53 12.56
N LEU A 192 16.43 6.14 11.37
CA LEU A 192 17.14 5.59 10.22
C LEU A 192 18.55 6.16 10.24
N VAL A 193 19.56 5.31 10.29
CA VAL A 193 20.96 5.69 10.38
C VAL A 193 21.72 5.14 9.19
N VAL A 194 22.56 5.97 8.58
CA VAL A 194 23.46 5.63 7.50
C VAL A 194 24.88 5.95 7.95
N LEU A 195 25.77 4.98 7.86
CA LEU A 195 27.20 5.12 8.10
C LEU A 195 27.93 4.91 6.77
N ILE A 196 28.73 5.88 6.36
CA ILE A 196 29.55 5.80 5.15
C ILE A 196 31.01 5.80 5.56
N ASP A 197 31.75 4.75 5.19
CA ASP A 197 33.18 4.62 5.47
C ASP A 197 33.98 5.69 4.70
N LEU A 198 34.78 6.48 5.44
CA LEU A 198 35.59 7.57 4.89
C LEU A 198 36.78 7.07 4.06
N ASP A 199 37.43 5.99 4.48
CA ASP A 199 38.61 5.45 3.79
C ASP A 199 38.22 4.93 2.41
N ARG A 200 37.01 4.39 2.30
CA ARG A 200 36.45 3.91 1.04
C ARG A 200 36.08 5.06 0.09
N LEU A 201 35.50 6.15 0.60
CA LEU A 201 35.16 7.33 -0.22
C LEU A 201 36.39 7.95 -0.89
N GLN A 202 37.51 8.01 -0.19
CA GLN A 202 38.77 8.53 -0.73
C GLN A 202 39.37 7.59 -1.78
N GLY A 203 39.27 6.28 -1.57
CA GLY A 203 39.67 5.28 -2.57
C GLY A 203 38.87 5.38 -3.87
N GLU A 204 37.54 5.50 -3.78
CA GLU A 204 36.64 5.60 -4.94
C GLU A 204 36.83 6.93 -5.72
N ALA A 205 37.00 8.06 -5.02
CA ALA A 205 37.25 9.37 -5.63
C ALA A 205 38.58 9.40 -6.40
N ASN A 206 39.62 8.76 -5.86
CA ASN A 206 40.92 8.67 -6.53
C ASN A 206 40.89 7.74 -7.76
N SER A 207 40.08 6.67 -7.75
CA SER A 207 39.91 5.80 -8.92
C SER A 207 39.08 6.40 -10.06
N ASN A 208 38.10 7.26 -9.77
CA ASN A 208 37.29 7.93 -10.81
C ASN A 208 37.99 9.12 -11.49
N THR A 209 39.14 9.56 -10.98
CA THR A 209 39.89 10.69 -11.54
C THR A 209 40.99 10.24 -12.53
N GLN A 210 41.19 8.93 -12.73
CA GLN A 210 42.20 8.36 -13.64
C GLN A 210 41.64 7.78 -14.95
N VAL A 211 40.42 8.13 -15.36
CA VAL A 211 39.83 7.73 -16.66
C VAL A 211 39.64 8.92 -17.58
#